data_AF-A0A932MUY4-F1
#
_entry.id   AF-A0A932MUY4-F1
#
_cell.length_a   1.000
_cell.length_b   1.000
_cell.length_c   1.000
_cell.angle_alpha   90.00
_cell.angle_beta   90.00
_cell.angle_gamma   90.00
#
_symmetry.space_group_name_H-M   'P 1'
#
loop_
_entity.id
_entity.type
_entity.pdbx_description
1 polymer ?
#
loop_
_entity_poly.entity_id
_entity_poly.type
_entity_poly.pdbx_seq_one_letter_code
_entity_poly.pdbx_strand_id
1 'polypeptide(L)'
;MRKKIFLTAMITSMLIYALSSCYRNKEDITALPRVSFRSEVVPIVTAGPCGCHNNGTTRAIQFSHLDTIFYDAILGRVGLFNTWVNGGTHPGGGAIDFAPNEKNIIKRWLAQGDPYDDGSGCTISGNLRYTTDILPIYNVTCKGSTCHGGIAIVLDYNKMVAEKATITAMMNSNGAQGHPGGTLSLTTCTINKFKEWINQGQPQ
;
A
#
# COMPACT_ATOMS: atom_id res chain seq x y z
N MET A 1 -53.54 31.72 -12.00
CA MET A 1 -53.10 30.57 -12.82
C MET A 1 -51.69 30.77 -13.40
N ARG A 2 -51.41 31.89 -14.09
CA ARG A 2 -50.09 32.16 -14.72
C ARG A 2 -48.87 32.04 -13.78
N LYS A 3 -48.91 32.58 -12.56
CA LYS A 3 -47.79 32.49 -11.60
C LYS A 3 -47.41 31.06 -11.19
N LYS A 4 -48.39 30.16 -11.07
CA LYS A 4 -48.15 28.75 -10.71
C LYS A 4 -47.45 28.00 -11.85
N ILE A 5 -47.83 28.29 -13.09
CA ILE A 5 -47.22 27.68 -14.29
C ILE A 5 -45.74 28.09 -14.43
N PHE A 6 -45.40 29.36 -14.22
CA PHE A 6 -44.02 29.83 -14.26
C PHE A 6 -43.14 29.19 -13.17
N LEU A 7 -43.67 29.05 -11.96
CA LEU A 7 -42.94 28.45 -10.85
C LEU A 7 -42.67 26.96 -11.11
N THR A 8 -43.67 26.22 -11.60
CA THR A 8 -43.51 24.80 -11.94
C THR A 8 -42.47 24.62 -13.05
N ALA A 9 -42.51 25.45 -14.10
CA ALA A 9 -41.56 25.39 -15.20
C ALA A 9 -40.11 25.67 -14.76
N MET A 10 -39.91 26.64 -13.87
CA MET A 10 -38.59 26.98 -13.34
C MET A 10 -38.00 25.84 -12.49
N ILE A 11 -38.82 25.20 -11.66
CA ILE A 11 -38.41 24.06 -10.83
C ILE A 11 -38.05 22.85 -11.70
N THR A 12 -38.86 22.51 -12.71
CA THR A 12 -38.53 21.40 -13.62
C THR A 12 -37.28 21.69 -14.45
N SER A 13 -37.09 22.91 -14.94
CA SER A 13 -35.85 23.28 -15.66
C SER A 13 -34.61 23.17 -14.78
N MET A 14 -34.66 23.64 -13.52
CA MET A 14 -33.54 23.49 -12.58
C MET A 14 -33.26 22.03 -12.25
N LEU A 15 -34.30 21.21 -12.09
CA LEU A 15 -34.15 19.77 -11.82
C LEU A 15 -33.52 19.04 -13.01
N ILE A 16 -33.94 19.37 -14.24
CA ILE A 16 -33.35 18.80 -15.48
C ILE A 16 -31.89 19.23 -15.61
N TYR A 17 -31.56 20.49 -15.33
CA TYR A 17 -30.18 20.97 -15.33
C TYR A 17 -29.31 20.23 -14.30
N ALA A 18 -29.78 20.09 -13.05
CA ALA A 18 -29.07 19.37 -12.00
C ALA A 18 -28.88 17.88 -12.31
N LEU A 19 -29.86 17.23 -12.93
CA LEU A 19 -29.76 15.84 -13.38
C LEU A 19 -28.80 15.70 -14.58
N SER A 20 -28.77 16.68 -15.49
CA SER A 20 -27.86 16.69 -16.64
C SER A 20 -26.40 16.94 -16.28
N SER A 21 -26.12 17.74 -15.24
CA SER A 21 -24.76 17.95 -14.73
C SER A 21 -24.16 16.67 -14.11
N CYS A 22 -25.00 15.78 -13.59
CA CYS A 22 -24.55 14.46 -13.12
C CYS A 22 -24.36 13.44 -14.26
N TYR A 23 -24.97 13.67 -15.42
CA TYR A 23 -25.03 12.70 -16.52
C TYR A 23 -23.87 12.82 -17.53
N ARG A 24 -23.20 13.99 -17.62
CA ARG A 24 -22.05 14.17 -18.53
C ARG A 24 -20.69 13.78 -17.96
N ASN A 25 -20.60 13.43 -16.67
CA ASN A 25 -19.36 12.95 -16.05
C ASN A 25 -18.77 11.71 -16.75
N LYS A 26 -19.58 10.91 -17.47
CA LYS A 26 -19.10 9.75 -18.22
C LYS A 26 -18.24 10.13 -19.43
N GLU A 27 -18.45 11.30 -20.02
CA GLU A 27 -17.73 11.77 -21.21
C GLU A 27 -16.46 12.56 -20.83
N ASP A 28 -16.44 13.19 -19.65
CA ASP A 28 -15.31 14.01 -19.18
C ASP A 28 -14.27 13.21 -18.36
N ILE A 29 -14.60 11.98 -17.94
CA ILE A 29 -13.67 11.08 -17.23
C ILE A 29 -12.95 10.21 -18.27
N THR A 30 -11.87 10.74 -18.83
CA THR A 30 -11.00 10.00 -19.77
C THR A 30 -10.22 8.88 -19.09
N ALA A 31 -10.10 8.91 -17.76
CA ALA A 31 -9.59 7.84 -16.92
C ALA A 31 -10.26 7.90 -15.53
N LEU A 32 -10.66 6.75 -14.99
CA LEU A 32 -11.16 6.68 -13.62
C LEU A 32 -10.09 7.18 -12.64
N PRO A 33 -10.48 7.86 -11.54
CA PRO A 33 -9.53 8.27 -10.51
C PRO A 33 -8.67 7.10 -10.05
N ARG A 34 -7.37 7.38 -9.86
CA ARG A 34 -6.41 6.42 -9.30
C ARG A 34 -6.88 6.03 -7.90
N VAL A 35 -6.97 4.73 -7.67
CA VAL A 35 -7.21 4.15 -6.35
C VAL A 35 -6.03 4.47 -5.45
N SER A 36 -6.32 5.09 -4.31
CA SER A 36 -5.34 5.46 -3.30
C SER A 36 -5.02 4.29 -2.39
N PHE A 37 -3.73 4.03 -2.21
CA PHE A 37 -3.25 3.05 -1.26
C PHE A 37 -3.68 3.41 0.17
N ARG A 38 -3.42 4.65 0.63
CA ARG A 38 -3.73 5.04 2.01
C ARG A 38 -5.21 5.22 2.31
N SER A 39 -5.97 5.78 1.37
CA SER A 39 -7.37 6.14 1.65
C SER A 39 -8.38 5.08 1.22
N GLU A 40 -8.01 4.16 0.31
CA GLU A 40 -8.94 3.13 -0.17
C GLU A 40 -8.46 1.71 0.16
N VAL A 41 -7.16 1.39 0.01
CA VAL A 41 -6.66 0.01 0.23
C VAL A 41 -6.38 -0.27 1.71
N VAL A 42 -5.69 0.64 2.40
CA VAL A 42 -5.33 0.48 3.81
C VAL A 42 -6.56 0.25 4.68
N PRO A 43 -7.65 1.03 4.58
CA PRO A 43 -8.85 0.78 5.39
C PRO A 43 -9.43 -0.61 5.18
N ILE A 44 -9.38 -1.18 3.96
CA ILE A 44 -9.90 -2.53 3.69
C ILE A 44 -9.13 -3.58 4.50
N VAL A 45 -7.80 -3.51 4.51
CA VAL A 45 -6.97 -4.53 5.17
C VAL A 45 -6.81 -4.29 6.67
N THR A 46 -7.14 -3.10 7.16
CA THR A 46 -7.07 -2.75 8.59
C THR A 46 -8.43 -2.68 9.30
N ALA A 47 -9.55 -2.66 8.57
CA ALA A 47 -10.90 -2.62 9.14
C ALA A 47 -11.43 -3.98 9.63
N GLY A 48 -10.81 -5.10 9.25
CA GLY A 48 -11.22 -6.43 9.72
C GLY A 48 -11.10 -6.56 11.25
N PRO A 49 -11.96 -7.34 11.91
CA PRO A 49 -11.98 -7.46 13.36
C PRO A 49 -10.59 -7.85 13.91
N CYS A 50 -10.20 -7.19 15.00
CA CYS A 50 -8.93 -7.39 15.68
C CYS A 50 -8.68 -8.89 15.93
N GLY A 51 -7.54 -9.41 15.51
CA GLY A 51 -7.24 -10.81 15.80
C GLY A 51 -5.99 -11.33 15.11
N CYS A 52 -5.99 -11.37 13.78
CA CYS A 52 -4.88 -11.98 13.05
C CYS A 52 -3.87 -10.93 12.56
N HIS A 53 -4.33 -9.95 11.78
CA HIS A 53 -3.45 -8.97 11.13
C HIS A 53 -3.52 -7.56 11.75
N ASN A 54 -4.46 -7.30 12.65
CA ASN A 54 -4.66 -5.99 13.25
C ASN A 54 -4.83 -6.14 14.75
N ASN A 55 -4.02 -5.42 15.55
CA ASN A 55 -4.08 -5.41 17.02
C ASN A 55 -4.02 -6.80 17.67
N GLY A 56 -3.45 -7.79 16.96
CA GLY A 56 -3.45 -9.18 17.38
C GLY A 56 -2.17 -9.59 18.12
N THR A 57 -2.25 -10.69 18.87
CA THR A 57 -1.10 -11.36 19.50
C THR A 57 -0.64 -12.59 18.72
N THR A 58 -1.21 -12.81 17.53
CA THR A 58 -0.91 -13.98 16.71
C THR A 58 0.43 -13.84 15.99
N ARG A 59 0.91 -14.94 15.38
CA ARG A 59 2.12 -14.94 14.55
C ARG A 59 1.90 -14.34 13.16
N ALA A 60 0.65 -14.03 12.80
CA ALA A 60 0.35 -13.42 11.51
C ALA A 60 0.97 -12.02 11.42
N ILE A 61 1.37 -11.65 10.20
CA ILE A 61 1.96 -10.35 9.93
C ILE A 61 0.97 -9.25 10.34
N GLN A 62 1.40 -8.29 11.15
CA GLN A 62 0.55 -7.18 11.53
C GLN A 62 0.55 -6.13 10.41
N PHE A 63 -0.63 -5.70 9.97
CA PHE A 63 -0.85 -4.52 9.14
C PHE A 63 -1.10 -3.28 10.00
N SER A 64 -1.57 -3.46 11.24
CA SER A 64 -1.69 -2.38 12.22
C SER A 64 -1.50 -2.85 13.66
N HIS A 65 -1.02 -1.94 14.52
CA HIS A 65 -1.01 -2.11 15.97
C HIS A 65 -1.22 -0.75 16.65
N LEU A 66 -2.24 -0.66 17.50
CA LEU A 66 -2.76 0.59 18.04
C LEU A 66 -3.01 1.60 16.91
N ASP A 67 -2.47 2.80 17.03
CA ASP A 67 -2.60 3.86 16.02
C ASP A 67 -1.55 3.77 14.90
N THR A 68 -0.73 2.71 14.89
CA THR A 68 0.34 2.55 13.90
C THR A 68 -0.10 1.62 12.78
N ILE A 69 -0.03 2.12 11.54
CA ILE A 69 -0.21 1.34 10.31
C ILE A 69 1.16 0.97 9.74
N PHE A 70 1.36 -0.32 9.46
CA PHE A 70 2.58 -0.84 8.86
C PHE A 70 2.43 -0.92 7.34
N TYR A 71 2.54 0.23 6.66
CA TYR A 71 2.32 0.34 5.22
C TYR A 71 3.16 -0.65 4.40
N ASP A 72 4.45 -0.78 4.70
CA ASP A 72 5.30 -1.71 3.97
C ASP A 72 4.94 -3.18 4.24
N ALA A 73 4.36 -3.51 5.40
CA ALA A 73 3.87 -4.87 5.66
C ALA A 73 2.68 -5.23 4.75
N ILE A 74 1.88 -4.23 4.36
CA ILE A 74 0.81 -4.37 3.39
C ILE A 74 1.39 -4.43 1.96
N LEU A 75 2.26 -3.49 1.59
CA LEU A 75 2.85 -3.43 0.23
C LEU A 75 3.72 -4.66 -0.08
N GLY A 76 4.44 -5.18 0.92
CA GLY A 76 5.20 -6.43 0.81
C GLY A 76 4.34 -7.66 0.54
N ARG A 77 3.01 -7.51 0.43
CA ARG A 77 2.04 -8.58 0.12
C ARG A 77 1.24 -8.31 -1.15
N VAL A 78 1.62 -7.33 -1.97
CA VAL A 78 1.04 -7.06 -3.31
C VAL A 78 0.88 -8.35 -4.12
N GLY A 79 1.89 -9.23 -4.14
CA GLY A 79 1.82 -10.53 -4.83
C GLY A 79 0.71 -11.44 -4.30
N LEU A 80 0.56 -11.54 -2.97
CA LEU A 80 -0.51 -12.33 -2.35
C LEU A 80 -1.89 -11.72 -2.59
N PHE A 81 -2.03 -10.40 -2.51
CA PHE A 81 -3.27 -9.72 -2.85
C PHE A 81 -3.64 -9.98 -4.30
N ASN A 82 -2.69 -9.92 -5.23
CA ASN A 82 -2.93 -10.21 -6.64
C ASN A 82 -3.43 -11.64 -6.86
N THR A 83 -2.83 -12.64 -6.22
CA THR A 83 -3.34 -14.02 -6.29
C THR A 83 -4.75 -14.13 -5.69
N TRP A 84 -4.97 -13.56 -4.51
CA TRP A 84 -6.23 -13.67 -3.78
C TRP A 84 -7.40 -13.02 -4.53
N VAL A 85 -7.21 -11.81 -5.08
CA VAL A 85 -8.30 -11.16 -5.81
C VAL A 85 -8.63 -11.84 -7.14
N ASN A 86 -7.70 -12.62 -7.71
CA ASN A 86 -7.85 -13.32 -8.99
C ASN A 86 -8.23 -14.81 -8.84
N GLY A 87 -8.96 -15.16 -7.79
CA GLY A 87 -9.52 -16.50 -7.59
C GLY A 87 -8.70 -17.40 -6.65
N GLY A 88 -7.60 -16.89 -6.11
CA GLY A 88 -6.91 -17.53 -4.99
C GLY A 88 -7.69 -17.39 -3.67
N THR A 89 -7.13 -17.95 -2.61
CA THR A 89 -7.69 -17.93 -1.26
C THR A 89 -6.78 -17.21 -0.29
N HIS A 90 -7.34 -16.79 0.85
CA HIS A 90 -6.56 -16.24 1.94
C HIS A 90 -5.51 -17.26 2.43
N PRO A 91 -4.20 -16.91 2.52
CA PRO A 91 -3.15 -17.87 2.87
C PRO A 91 -3.29 -18.55 4.24
N GLY A 92 -3.98 -17.91 5.19
CA GLY A 92 -4.24 -18.47 6.52
C GLY A 92 -5.37 -19.50 6.57
N GLY A 93 -6.02 -19.80 5.45
CA GLY A 93 -7.19 -20.67 5.38
C GLY A 93 -8.46 -20.02 5.94
N GLY A 94 -9.56 -20.79 5.97
CA GLY A 94 -10.89 -20.34 6.37
C GLY A 94 -11.67 -19.64 5.27
N ALA A 95 -12.96 -19.39 5.51
CA ALA A 95 -13.85 -18.64 4.61
C ALA A 95 -13.66 -17.12 4.78
N ILE A 96 -12.42 -16.65 4.71
CA ILE A 96 -12.06 -15.23 4.75
C ILE A 96 -11.88 -14.76 3.32
N ASP A 97 -12.72 -13.83 2.88
CA ASP A 97 -12.59 -13.18 1.58
C ASP A 97 -12.94 -11.70 1.70
N PHE A 98 -12.43 -10.90 0.76
CA PHE A 98 -12.85 -9.52 0.61
C PHE A 98 -14.30 -9.45 0.17
N ALA A 99 -15.03 -8.42 0.62
CA ALA A 99 -16.32 -8.11 0.02
C ALA A 99 -16.15 -7.81 -1.48
N PRO A 100 -17.17 -8.06 -2.33
CA PRO A 100 -17.02 -7.89 -3.78
C PRO A 100 -16.53 -6.50 -4.21
N ASN A 101 -16.96 -5.44 -3.53
CA ASN A 101 -16.50 -4.06 -3.77
C ASN A 101 -15.05 -3.84 -3.35
N GLU A 102 -14.64 -4.34 -2.18
CA GLU A 102 -13.27 -4.27 -1.69
C GLU A 102 -12.30 -4.99 -2.63
N LYS A 103 -12.69 -6.19 -3.09
CA LYS A 103 -11.95 -6.97 -4.08
C LYS A 103 -11.74 -6.19 -5.37
N ASN A 104 -12.75 -5.44 -5.82
CA ASN A 104 -12.65 -4.58 -7.01
C ASN A 104 -11.72 -3.38 -6.79
N ILE A 105 -11.75 -2.77 -5.60
CA ILE A 105 -10.82 -1.67 -5.25
C ILE A 105 -9.38 -2.18 -5.29
N ILE A 106 -9.10 -3.31 -4.65
CA ILE A 106 -7.77 -3.92 -4.62
C ILE A 106 -7.32 -4.32 -6.04
N LYS A 107 -8.19 -4.90 -6.87
CA LYS A 107 -7.89 -5.20 -8.28
C LYS A 107 -7.49 -3.96 -9.06
N ARG A 108 -8.26 -2.88 -8.93
CA ARG A 108 -7.99 -1.61 -9.62
C ARG A 108 -6.67 -1.02 -9.16
N TRP A 109 -6.41 -1.02 -7.85
CA TRP A 109 -5.15 -0.60 -7.28
C TRP A 109 -3.96 -1.38 -7.84
N LEU A 110 -4.04 -2.71 -7.87
CA LEU A 110 -2.98 -3.57 -8.42
C LEU A 110 -2.79 -3.35 -9.93
N ALA A 111 -3.86 -3.12 -10.68
CA ALA A 111 -3.80 -2.86 -12.12
C ALA A 111 -3.12 -1.53 -12.47
N GLN A 112 -2.97 -0.60 -11.51
CA GLN A 112 -2.23 0.64 -11.71
C GLN A 112 -0.72 0.42 -11.80
N GLY A 113 -0.22 -0.73 -11.36
CA GLY A 113 1.20 -1.05 -11.34
C GLY A 113 1.99 -0.24 -10.32
N ASP A 114 3.31 -0.47 -10.33
CA ASP A 114 4.25 0.19 -9.43
C ASP A 114 4.43 1.68 -9.79
N PRO A 115 4.60 2.59 -8.81
CA PRO A 115 4.57 2.34 -7.37
C PRO A 115 3.16 2.03 -6.87
N TYR A 116 3.05 1.02 -6.01
CA TYR A 116 1.79 0.63 -5.39
C TYR A 116 1.42 1.49 -4.18
N ASP A 117 2.28 2.42 -3.77
CA ASP A 117 1.88 3.45 -2.81
C ASP A 117 1.26 4.66 -3.52
N ASP A 118 0.85 5.68 -2.75
CA ASP A 118 0.37 6.95 -3.32
C ASP A 118 1.53 7.82 -3.86
N GLY A 119 2.74 7.27 -4.02
CA GLY A 119 3.94 7.99 -4.46
C GLY A 119 4.44 9.05 -3.47
N SER A 120 3.82 9.19 -2.29
CA SER A 120 4.24 10.18 -1.31
C SER A 120 5.53 9.69 -0.62
N GLY A 121 6.67 9.99 -1.24
CA GLY A 121 7.97 9.85 -0.60
C GLY A 121 8.02 10.64 0.71
N CYS A 122 8.78 10.15 1.69
CA CYS A 122 9.11 10.98 2.84
C CYS A 122 10.20 11.97 2.44
N THR A 123 10.20 13.14 3.10
CA THR A 123 11.34 14.05 3.00
C THR A 123 12.55 13.37 3.62
N ILE A 124 13.60 13.21 2.82
CA ILE A 124 14.90 12.72 3.28
C ILE A 124 15.75 13.94 3.58
N SER A 125 16.18 14.09 4.83
CA SER A 125 17.00 15.21 5.26
C SER A 125 18.08 14.75 6.22
N GLY A 126 19.28 15.33 6.07
CA GLY A 126 20.40 15.08 6.98
C GLY A 126 21.13 13.77 6.73
N ASN A 127 21.95 13.39 7.71
CA ASN A 127 22.77 12.20 7.67
C ASN A 127 21.96 11.02 8.22
N LEU A 128 21.54 10.11 7.34
CA LEU A 128 20.84 8.90 7.73
C LEU A 128 21.84 7.97 8.43
N ARG A 129 21.41 7.27 9.49
CA ARG A 129 22.26 6.27 10.16
C ARG A 129 21.55 4.92 10.22
N TYR A 130 22.32 3.84 10.24
CA TYR A 130 21.76 2.50 10.37
C TYR A 130 20.87 2.40 11.62
N THR A 131 21.39 2.82 12.77
CA THR A 131 20.72 2.66 14.06
C THR A 131 19.41 3.44 14.17
N THR A 132 19.34 4.65 13.63
CA THR A 132 18.18 5.55 13.78
C THR A 132 17.21 5.50 12.62
N ASP A 133 17.67 5.22 11.40
CA ASP A 133 16.87 5.38 10.19
C ASP A 133 16.57 4.07 9.48
N ILE A 134 17.52 3.13 9.47
CA ILE A 134 17.40 1.90 8.69
C ILE A 134 16.92 0.73 9.55
N LEU A 135 17.48 0.57 10.75
CA LEU A 135 17.14 -0.51 11.66
C LEU A 135 15.65 -0.49 12.07
N PRO A 136 15.02 0.67 12.33
CA PRO A 136 13.58 0.71 12.57
C PRO A 136 12.76 0.20 11.38
N ILE A 137 13.13 0.60 10.15
CA ILE A 137 12.47 0.09 8.94
C ILE A 137 12.70 -1.40 8.81
N TYR A 138 13.93 -1.89 8.96
CA TYR A 138 14.23 -3.32 8.90
C TYR A 138 13.39 -4.12 9.89
N ASN A 139 13.29 -3.68 11.16
CA ASN A 139 12.57 -4.40 12.19
C ASN A 139 11.07 -4.51 11.90
N VAL A 140 10.47 -3.47 11.32
CA VAL A 140 9.03 -3.40 11.05
C VAL A 140 8.69 -4.03 9.69
N THR A 141 9.46 -3.69 8.65
CA THR A 141 9.15 -4.01 7.26
C THR A 141 9.73 -5.34 6.81
N CYS A 142 10.99 -5.62 7.14
CA CYS A 142 11.75 -6.72 6.54
C CYS A 142 11.87 -7.94 7.46
N LYS A 143 12.11 -7.68 8.76
CA LYS A 143 12.24 -8.70 9.80
C LYS A 143 10.89 -9.38 9.98
N GLY A 144 9.91 -8.66 10.51
CA GLY A 144 8.59 -9.22 10.85
C GLY A 144 8.69 -10.56 11.60
N SER A 145 7.59 -11.29 11.74
CA SER A 145 7.58 -12.64 12.34
C SER A 145 7.79 -13.77 11.31
N THR A 146 7.72 -13.46 10.01
CA THR A 146 7.62 -14.49 8.95
C THR A 146 8.90 -14.61 8.11
N CYS A 147 9.48 -13.49 7.66
CA CYS A 147 10.62 -13.49 6.73
C CYS A 147 11.95 -13.45 7.50
N HIS A 148 12.60 -12.30 7.61
CA HIS A 148 13.91 -12.19 8.27
C HIS A 148 13.87 -12.29 9.80
N GLY A 149 12.69 -12.40 10.41
CA GLY A 149 12.49 -12.81 11.81
C GLY A 149 11.92 -14.21 11.97
N GLY A 150 11.85 -14.99 10.89
CA GLY A 150 11.34 -16.36 10.87
C GLY A 150 12.23 -17.27 10.00
N ILE A 151 11.84 -17.46 8.74
CA ILE A 151 12.47 -18.44 7.84
C ILE A 151 13.78 -17.99 7.21
N ALA A 152 14.04 -16.68 7.16
CA ALA A 152 15.21 -16.10 6.53
C ALA A 152 16.21 -15.58 7.58
N ILE A 153 17.45 -15.38 7.16
CA ILE A 153 18.52 -14.89 8.03
C ILE A 153 18.20 -13.50 8.60
N VAL A 154 18.45 -13.31 9.89
CA VAL A 154 18.41 -11.99 10.52
C VAL A 154 19.58 -11.15 9.99
N LEU A 155 19.28 -9.97 9.46
CA LEU A 155 20.23 -9.01 8.92
C LEU A 155 20.58 -7.99 10.01
N ASP A 156 21.84 -8.01 10.44
CA ASP A 156 22.42 -6.93 11.23
C ASP A 156 23.15 -5.93 10.31
N TYR A 157 23.75 -4.90 10.88
CA TYR A 157 24.49 -3.88 10.13
C TYR A 157 25.54 -4.48 9.20
N ASN A 158 26.38 -5.39 9.71
CA ASN A 158 27.48 -5.95 8.92
C ASN A 158 26.95 -6.78 7.75
N LYS A 159 25.88 -7.55 7.97
CA LYS A 159 25.23 -8.31 6.89
C LYS A 159 24.58 -7.42 5.86
N MET A 160 23.90 -6.34 6.28
CA MET A 160 23.33 -5.37 5.35
C MET A 160 24.41 -4.65 4.53
N VAL A 161 25.55 -4.34 5.13
CA VAL A 161 26.71 -3.77 4.43
C VAL A 161 27.29 -4.76 3.42
N ALA A 162 27.45 -6.02 3.82
CA ALA A 162 27.93 -7.08 2.92
C ALA A 162 26.99 -7.29 1.71
N GLU A 163 25.67 -7.15 1.91
CA GLU A 163 24.64 -7.32 0.88
C GLU A 163 24.29 -6.03 0.12
N LYS A 164 25.19 -5.03 0.12
CA LYS A 164 24.96 -3.73 -0.54
C LYS A 164 24.43 -3.86 -1.97
N ALA A 165 25.01 -4.77 -2.78
CA ALA A 165 24.61 -4.95 -4.17
C ALA A 165 23.17 -5.45 -4.28
N THR A 166 22.81 -6.46 -3.49
CA THR A 166 21.46 -7.03 -3.38
C THR A 166 20.44 -5.98 -2.97
N ILE A 167 20.74 -5.21 -1.92
CA ILE A 167 19.86 -4.14 -1.43
C ILE A 167 19.73 -3.04 -2.48
N THR A 168 20.81 -2.65 -3.14
CA THR A 168 20.78 -1.63 -4.19
C THR A 168 19.89 -2.05 -5.37
N ALA A 169 20.04 -3.30 -5.84
CA ALA A 169 19.19 -3.85 -6.91
C ALA A 169 17.71 -3.89 -6.50
N MET A 170 17.43 -4.27 -5.25
CA MET A 170 16.08 -4.25 -4.69
C MET A 170 15.50 -2.85 -4.65
N MET A 171 16.24 -1.86 -4.14
CA MET A 171 15.75 -0.46 -4.08
C MET A 171 15.57 0.16 -5.47
N ASN A 172 16.41 -0.19 -6.45
CA ASN A 172 16.32 0.35 -7.81
C ASN A 172 15.14 -0.22 -8.61
N SER A 173 14.67 -1.40 -8.21
CA SER A 173 13.51 -2.07 -8.83
C SER A 173 12.24 -1.96 -7.98
N ASN A 174 12.26 -1.15 -6.91
CA ASN A 174 11.17 -1.02 -5.94
C ASN A 174 10.72 -2.37 -5.32
N GLY A 175 11.64 -3.33 -5.24
CA GLY A 175 11.41 -4.68 -4.75
C GLY A 175 11.02 -5.70 -5.81
N ALA A 176 10.83 -5.30 -7.07
CA ALA A 176 10.45 -6.23 -8.14
C ALA A 176 11.55 -7.27 -8.43
N GLN A 177 12.81 -6.91 -8.21
CA GLN A 177 13.99 -7.74 -8.45
C GLN A 177 14.99 -7.61 -7.27
N GLY A 178 16.06 -8.40 -7.30
CA GLY A 178 17.17 -8.32 -6.34
C GLY A 178 16.91 -9.01 -5.00
N HIS A 179 15.67 -9.11 -4.53
CA HIS A 179 15.37 -9.84 -3.30
C HIS A 179 15.37 -11.37 -3.54
N PRO A 180 16.20 -12.16 -2.82
CA PRO A 180 16.30 -13.61 -3.06
C PRO A 180 15.01 -14.39 -2.80
N GLY A 181 14.13 -13.89 -1.93
CA GLY A 181 12.83 -14.49 -1.64
C GLY A 181 11.75 -14.18 -2.68
N GLY A 182 12.10 -13.55 -3.80
CA GLY A 182 11.19 -13.14 -4.87
C GLY A 182 10.70 -11.70 -4.73
N THR A 183 9.81 -11.32 -5.65
CA THR A 183 9.26 -9.96 -5.79
C THR A 183 8.50 -9.50 -4.55
N LEU A 184 8.78 -8.27 -4.13
CA LEU A 184 8.06 -7.53 -3.08
C LEU A 184 7.78 -6.09 -3.55
N SER A 185 6.96 -5.35 -2.81
CA SER A 185 6.80 -3.90 -3.00
C SER A 185 7.08 -3.18 -1.68
N LEU A 186 7.71 -2.01 -1.77
CA LEU A 186 8.06 -1.15 -0.65
C LEU A 186 7.51 0.24 -0.89
N THR A 187 7.25 0.99 0.19
CA THR A 187 6.95 2.41 0.08
C THR A 187 8.12 3.16 -0.55
N THR A 188 7.78 4.19 -1.31
CA THR A 188 8.72 5.16 -1.88
C THR A 188 9.62 5.76 -0.80
N CYS A 189 9.10 5.98 0.40
CA CYS A 189 9.90 6.46 1.55
C CYS A 189 11.00 5.48 1.96
N THR A 190 10.65 4.21 2.18
CA THR A 190 11.61 3.17 2.53
C THR A 190 12.70 3.05 1.46
N ILE A 191 12.30 3.02 0.19
CA ILE A 191 13.22 2.97 -0.94
C ILE A 191 14.20 4.15 -0.91
N ASN A 192 13.69 5.37 -0.75
CA ASN A 192 14.52 6.57 -0.77
C ASN A 192 15.47 6.65 0.44
N LYS A 193 15.03 6.22 1.63
CA LYS A 193 15.91 6.14 2.81
C LYS A 193 17.07 5.17 2.61
N PHE A 194 16.81 3.97 2.09
CA PHE A 194 17.86 2.99 1.84
C PHE A 194 18.82 3.47 0.74
N LYS A 195 18.30 4.03 -0.36
CA LYS A 195 19.15 4.61 -1.42
C LYS A 195 20.07 5.68 -0.86
N GLU A 196 19.53 6.62 -0.09
CA GLU A 196 20.31 7.72 0.47
C GLU A 196 21.34 7.23 1.50
N TRP A 197 20.96 6.33 2.40
CA TRP A 197 21.92 5.74 3.35
C TRP A 197 23.07 5.01 2.65
N ILE A 198 22.78 4.30 1.56
CA ILE A 198 23.81 3.65 0.73
C ILE A 198 24.71 4.69 0.05
N ASN A 199 24.13 5.78 -0.46
CA ASN A 199 24.87 6.88 -1.09
C ASN A 199 25.80 7.60 -0.10
N GLN A 200 25.40 7.71 1.16
CA GLN A 200 26.19 8.29 2.26
C GLN A 200 27.30 7.36 2.78
N GLY A 201 27.48 6.18 2.18
CA GLY A 201 28.52 5.22 2.60
C GLY A 201 28.10 4.32 3.76
N GLN A 202 26.80 4.12 3.96
CA GLN A 202 26.21 3.23 4.95
C GLN A 202 26.64 3.53 6.40
N PRO A 203 26.61 4.79 6.88
CA PRO A 203 27.01 5.12 8.25
C PRO A 203 26.15 4.38 9.30
N GLN A 204 26.77 3.99 10.41
CA GLN A 204 26.12 3.22 11.47
C GLN A 204 25.33 4.08 12.48
#